data_AF-A0A938HUA6-F1
#
_entry.id   AF-A0A938HUA6-F1
#
_cell.length_a   1.000
_cell.length_b   1.000
_cell.length_c   1.000
_cell.angle_alpha   90.00
_cell.angle_beta   90.00
_cell.angle_gamma   90.00
#
_symmetry.space_group_name_H-M   'P 1'
#
loop_
_entity.id
_entity.type
_entity.pdbx_description
1 polymer ?
#
loop_
_entity_poly.entity_id
_entity_poly.type
_entity_poly.pdbx_seq_one_letter_code
_entity_poly.pdbx_strand_id
1 'polypeptide(L)'
;MECEAFPEQWPPTRFSAELGKPHSLYLVAVRAWTPEERARLEPQREAEVASSLKTRFLTMLESAARSIRPNPTPANEPAPSPEYVAGFAGIWFMADEAHIVALGAREAARRTGVADLLLLGVAEAARGRGSRCVTLEVRTTNGVARGLYLKHGFRETGVRKGYYSNNGEDALIMTTPLIQSEGYERLLASLARDHAERWGASVRMTR
;
A
#
# COMPACT_ATOMS: atom_id res chain seq x y z
N MET A 1 -2.78 11.48 -10.26
CA MET A 1 -3.60 11.53 -9.03
C MET A 1 -3.23 10.41 -8.04
N GLU A 2 -1.95 10.00 -7.95
CA GLU A 2 -1.52 8.93 -7.02
C GLU A 2 -0.58 9.43 -5.89
N CYS A 3 -0.10 10.68 -5.98
CA CYS A 3 0.85 11.25 -5.01
C CYS A 3 0.22 11.69 -3.68
N GLU A 4 -1.10 11.94 -3.64
CA GLU A 4 -1.76 12.50 -2.46
C GLU A 4 -2.03 11.48 -1.35
N ALA A 5 -1.93 10.18 -1.63
CA ALA A 5 -2.24 9.16 -0.63
C ALA A 5 -1.04 8.79 0.27
N PHE A 6 0.20 9.13 -0.10
CA PHE A 6 1.42 8.61 0.55
C PHE A 6 2.62 9.59 0.54
N PRO A 7 2.54 10.75 1.21
CA PRO A 7 3.57 11.79 1.11
C PRO A 7 4.94 11.43 1.71
N GLU A 8 5.05 10.40 2.57
CA GLU A 8 6.29 10.10 3.32
C GLU A 8 6.83 8.66 3.15
N GLN A 9 6.23 7.81 2.31
CA GLN A 9 6.61 6.39 2.14
C GLN A 9 7.37 6.07 0.85
N TRP A 10 7.93 7.08 0.19
CA TRP A 10 8.51 6.92 -1.14
C TRP A 10 10.03 7.15 -1.16
N PRO A 11 10.87 6.10 -1.24
CA PRO A 11 12.11 6.21 -1.99
C PRO A 11 11.81 6.17 -3.50
N PRO A 12 12.64 6.76 -4.38
CA PRO A 12 12.38 6.87 -5.81
C PRO A 12 12.67 5.54 -6.52
N THR A 13 11.95 4.47 -6.18
CA THR A 13 12.01 3.23 -6.93
C THR A 13 10.88 3.21 -7.94
N ARG A 14 11.25 3.11 -9.23
CA ARG A 14 10.32 3.05 -10.37
C ARG A 14 9.38 1.86 -10.18
N PHE A 15 8.17 2.10 -9.70
CA PHE A 15 7.08 1.11 -9.57
C PHE A 15 6.95 0.23 -10.83
N SER A 16 7.08 0.84 -12.03
CA SER A 16 7.06 0.13 -13.31
C SER A 16 8.24 -0.82 -13.55
N ALA A 17 9.41 -0.55 -12.97
CA ALA A 17 10.62 -1.38 -13.13
C ALA A 17 10.61 -2.63 -12.25
N GLU A 18 9.77 -2.67 -11.21
CA GLU A 18 9.68 -3.81 -10.28
C GLU A 18 8.64 -4.86 -10.68
N LEU A 19 7.61 -4.46 -11.44
CA LEU A 19 6.58 -5.35 -11.98
C LEU A 19 7.12 -6.37 -13.01
N GLY A 20 8.31 -6.12 -13.57
CA GLY A 20 8.96 -7.00 -14.55
C GLY A 20 9.90 -8.06 -13.97
N LYS A 21 10.09 -8.12 -12.64
CA LYS A 21 11.01 -9.09 -12.03
C LYS A 21 10.29 -10.42 -11.75
N PRO A 22 10.87 -11.59 -12.11
CA PRO A 22 10.22 -12.90 -11.96
C PRO A 22 9.90 -13.29 -10.51
N HIS A 23 10.46 -12.58 -9.53
CA HIS A 23 10.34 -12.88 -8.10
C HIS A 23 9.62 -11.80 -7.30
N SER A 24 8.86 -10.90 -7.93
CA SER A 24 8.02 -9.92 -7.21
C SER A 24 6.54 -10.35 -7.22
N LEU A 25 5.81 -9.94 -6.18
CA LEU A 25 4.35 -10.02 -6.09
C LEU A 25 3.81 -8.75 -5.47
N TYR A 26 2.72 -8.25 -6.06
CA TYR A 26 1.95 -7.15 -5.48
C TYR A 26 0.56 -7.64 -5.12
N LEU A 27 0.16 -7.37 -3.89
CA LEU A 27 -1.19 -7.55 -3.41
C LEU A 27 -1.86 -6.19 -3.33
N VAL A 28 -3.10 -6.09 -3.80
CA VAL A 28 -3.87 -4.86 -3.78
C VAL A 28 -5.21 -5.14 -3.11
N ALA A 29 -5.52 -4.37 -2.08
CA ALA A 29 -6.80 -4.40 -1.41
C ALA A 29 -7.69 -3.30 -2.01
N VAL A 30 -8.86 -3.69 -2.50
CA VAL A 30 -9.85 -2.80 -3.11
C VAL A 30 -11.09 -2.77 -2.22
N ARG A 31 -11.71 -1.60 -2.06
CA ARG A 31 -12.95 -1.42 -1.29
C ARG A 31 -13.91 -0.51 -2.04
N ALA A 32 -15.21 -0.75 -1.86
CA ALA A 32 -16.23 0.19 -2.30
C ALA A 32 -16.20 1.45 -1.44
N TRP A 33 -16.48 2.60 -2.06
CA TRP A 33 -16.71 3.85 -1.33
C TRP A 33 -17.96 3.77 -0.48
N THR A 34 -17.89 4.20 0.78
CA THR A 34 -19.12 4.48 1.54
C THR A 34 -19.71 5.83 1.09
N PRO A 35 -21.04 6.03 1.24
CA PRO A 35 -21.66 7.32 0.93
C PRO A 35 -21.01 8.50 1.70
N GLU A 36 -20.62 8.26 2.95
CA GLU A 36 -19.96 9.25 3.82
C GLU A 36 -18.53 9.57 3.38
N GLU A 37 -17.75 8.56 2.99
CA GLU A 37 -16.40 8.75 2.43
C GLU A 37 -16.47 9.53 1.12
N ARG A 38 -17.44 9.20 0.26
CA ARG A 38 -17.67 9.91 -1.01
C ARG A 38 -18.02 11.37 -0.78
N ALA A 39 -18.92 11.67 0.16
CA ALA A 39 -19.30 13.04 0.49
C ALA A 39 -18.14 13.91 1.01
N ARG A 40 -17.13 13.32 1.67
CA ARG A 40 -15.93 14.03 2.14
C ARG A 40 -14.94 14.37 1.01
N LEU A 41 -15.01 13.69 -0.12
CA LEU A 41 -14.08 13.89 -1.25
C LEU A 41 -14.55 14.95 -2.25
N GLU A 42 -15.87 15.13 -2.39
CA GLU A 42 -16.44 16.13 -3.31
C GLU A 42 -15.85 17.54 -3.11
N PRO A 43 -15.71 18.09 -1.88
CA PRO A 43 -15.19 19.44 -1.68
C PRO A 43 -13.69 19.58 -2.00
N GLN A 44 -12.89 18.53 -1.76
CA GLN A 44 -11.45 18.53 -2.03
C GLN A 44 -11.20 18.47 -3.55
N ARG A 45 -12.00 17.67 -4.26
CA ARG A 45 -11.91 17.53 -5.71
C ARG A 45 -12.33 18.81 -6.44
N GLU A 46 -13.37 19.49 -5.98
CA GLU A 46 -13.75 20.81 -6.53
C GLU A 46 -12.61 21.83 -6.39
N ALA A 47 -11.91 21.83 -5.25
CA ALA A 47 -10.76 22.69 -5.02
C ALA A 47 -9.54 22.32 -5.88
N GLU A 48 -9.25 21.03 -6.05
CA GLU A 48 -8.16 20.53 -6.91
C GLU A 48 -8.42 20.80 -8.39
N VAL A 49 -9.65 20.58 -8.88
CA VAL A 49 -10.06 20.89 -10.25
C VAL A 49 -9.97 22.40 -10.47
N ALA A 50 -10.48 23.22 -9.55
CA ALA A 50 -10.37 24.67 -9.63
C ALA A 50 -8.92 25.16 -9.61
N SER A 51 -8.06 24.53 -8.80
CA SER A 51 -6.62 24.81 -8.74
C SER A 51 -5.91 24.45 -10.05
N SER A 52 -6.16 23.25 -10.56
CA SER A 52 -5.61 22.76 -11.84
C SER A 52 -6.04 23.63 -13.03
N LEU A 53 -7.30 24.09 -13.04
CA LEU A 53 -7.83 25.03 -14.04
C LEU A 53 -7.16 26.40 -13.93
N LYS A 54 -6.96 26.94 -12.72
CA LYS A 54 -6.26 28.22 -12.51
C LYS A 54 -4.80 28.17 -12.95
N THR A 55 -4.08 27.10 -12.59
CA THR A 55 -2.68 26.91 -13.01
C THR A 55 -2.58 26.87 -14.53
N ARG A 56 -3.49 26.14 -15.21
CA ARG A 56 -3.54 26.05 -16.68
C ARG A 56 -3.89 27.36 -17.37
N PHE A 57 -4.83 28.14 -16.81
CA PHE A 57 -5.18 29.45 -17.34
C PHE A 57 -4.00 30.42 -17.28
N LEU A 58 -3.23 30.39 -16.18
CA LEU A 58 -1.99 31.15 -16.04
C LEU A 58 -0.93 30.70 -17.06
N THR A 59 -0.73 29.38 -17.25
CA THR A 59 0.22 28.89 -18.26
C THR A 59 -0.20 29.27 -19.69
N MET A 60 -1.51 29.34 -19.96
CA MET A 60 -2.04 29.75 -21.26
C MET A 60 -1.81 31.25 -21.52
N LEU A 61 -1.92 32.11 -20.50
CA LEU A 61 -1.58 33.53 -20.59
C LEU A 61 -0.08 33.77 -20.82
N GLU A 62 0.79 32.95 -20.22
CA GLU A 62 2.24 33.00 -20.46
C GLU A 62 2.64 32.50 -21.86
N SER A 63 1.80 31.69 -22.52
CA SER A 63 2.11 31.03 -23.79
C SER A 63 1.62 31.79 -25.04
N ALA A 64 1.20 33.06 -24.92
CA ALA A 64 0.60 33.86 -26.00
C ALA A 64 1.53 34.20 -27.21
N ALA A 65 2.66 33.50 -27.39
CA ALA A 65 3.59 33.72 -28.50
C ALA A 65 3.87 32.49 -29.38
N ARG A 66 3.11 31.39 -29.29
CA ARG A 66 3.21 30.33 -30.29
C ARG A 66 1.91 29.57 -30.48
N SER A 67 1.50 29.45 -31.74
CA SER A 67 0.32 28.73 -32.23
C SER A 67 0.15 27.37 -31.54
N ILE A 68 -0.89 27.23 -30.71
CA ILE A 68 -1.25 25.97 -30.05
C ILE A 68 -2.68 25.62 -30.47
N ARG A 69 -2.79 24.48 -31.16
CA ARG A 69 -4.04 23.79 -31.47
C ARG A 69 -4.84 23.59 -30.18
N PRO A 70 -6.16 23.81 -30.16
CA PRO A 70 -6.95 23.58 -28.95
C PRO A 70 -6.87 22.10 -28.55
N ASN A 71 -6.45 21.86 -27.31
CA ASN A 71 -6.51 20.55 -26.66
C ASN A 71 -7.99 20.25 -26.30
N PRO A 72 -8.48 19.00 -26.42
CA PRO A 72 -9.88 18.69 -26.15
C PRO A 72 -10.26 18.96 -24.68
N THR A 73 -11.47 19.49 -24.52
CA THR A 73 -12.17 19.94 -23.31
C THR A 73 -12.21 18.87 -22.19
N PRO A 74 -12.17 19.23 -20.89
CA PRO A 74 -12.25 18.30 -19.75
C PRO A 74 -13.65 17.69 -19.50
N ALA A 75 -14.53 17.65 -20.51
CA ALA A 75 -15.91 17.20 -20.36
C ALA A 75 -16.09 15.67 -20.19
N ASN A 76 -15.00 14.92 -19.97
CA ASN A 76 -15.03 13.46 -20.00
C ASN A 76 -14.12 12.81 -18.93
N GLU A 77 -13.92 13.46 -17.77
CA GLU A 77 -13.37 12.72 -16.63
C GLU A 77 -14.38 11.63 -16.23
N PRO A 78 -14.01 10.34 -16.30
CA PRO A 78 -14.92 9.27 -15.93
C PRO A 78 -15.34 9.46 -14.47
N ALA A 79 -16.63 9.25 -14.19
CA ALA A 79 -17.12 9.19 -12.82
C ALA A 79 -16.24 8.23 -12.00
N PRO A 80 -15.90 8.57 -10.74
CA PRO A 80 -15.01 7.74 -9.95
C PRO A 80 -15.56 6.32 -9.88
N SER A 81 -14.66 5.34 -10.06
CA SER A 81 -15.02 3.94 -9.90
C SER A 81 -15.73 3.74 -8.56
N PRO A 82 -16.75 2.86 -8.50
CA PRO A 82 -17.46 2.58 -7.25
C PRO A 82 -16.52 2.06 -6.16
N GLU A 83 -15.36 1.55 -6.57
CA GLU A 83 -14.30 1.05 -5.73
C GLU A 83 -13.02 1.89 -5.83
N TYR A 84 -12.16 1.77 -4.83
CA TYR A 84 -10.84 2.39 -4.79
C TYR A 84 -9.79 1.44 -4.22
N VAL A 85 -8.53 1.71 -4.53
CA VAL A 85 -7.39 1.03 -3.91
C VAL A 85 -7.27 1.48 -2.45
N ALA A 86 -7.64 0.60 -1.54
CA ALA A 86 -7.60 0.83 -0.10
C ALA A 86 -6.22 0.59 0.51
N GLY A 87 -5.40 -0.25 -0.13
CA GLY A 87 -4.02 -0.51 0.28
C GLY A 87 -3.31 -1.47 -0.65
N PHE A 88 -2.00 -1.64 -0.42
CA PHE A 88 -1.14 -2.51 -1.20
C PHE A 88 -0.01 -3.11 -0.35
N ALA A 89 0.51 -4.24 -0.79
CA ALA A 89 1.74 -4.83 -0.29
C ALA A 89 2.63 -5.25 -1.46
N GLY A 90 3.90 -4.86 -1.43
CA GLY A 90 4.93 -5.30 -2.36
C GLY A 90 5.84 -6.32 -1.69
N ILE A 91 6.07 -7.45 -2.35
CA ILE A 91 6.83 -8.58 -1.83
C ILE A 91 7.89 -8.98 -2.86
N TRP A 92 9.12 -9.18 -2.41
CA TRP A 92 10.16 -9.84 -3.20
C TRP A 92 10.46 -11.20 -2.60
N PHE A 93 10.54 -12.23 -3.43
CA PHE A 93 10.93 -13.57 -3.04
C PHE A 93 12.41 -13.78 -3.29
N MET A 94 13.13 -14.13 -2.23
CA MET A 94 14.49 -14.65 -2.27
C MET A 94 14.45 -16.17 -2.12
N ALA A 95 15.59 -16.84 -2.25
CA ALA A 95 15.65 -18.31 -2.33
C ALA A 95 14.85 -19.02 -1.21
N ASP A 96 14.92 -18.52 0.02
CA ASP A 96 14.22 -19.10 1.16
C ASP A 96 13.41 -18.09 1.99
N GLU A 97 13.34 -16.82 1.59
CA GLU A 97 12.66 -15.76 2.35
C GLU A 97 11.74 -14.92 1.46
N ALA A 98 10.63 -14.44 2.02
CA ALA A 98 9.82 -13.40 1.42
C ALA A 98 10.08 -12.07 2.13
N HIS A 99 10.38 -11.02 1.36
CA HIS A 99 10.73 -9.71 1.88
C HIS A 99 9.63 -8.70 1.53
N ILE A 100 9.00 -8.10 2.54
CA ILE A 100 8.01 -7.03 2.33
C ILE A 100 8.76 -5.72 2.10
N VAL A 101 8.75 -5.24 0.86
CA VAL A 101 9.44 -3.98 0.48
C VAL A 101 8.56 -2.76 0.68
N ALA A 102 7.23 -2.94 0.68
CA ALA A 102 6.28 -1.87 0.93
C ALA A 102 4.96 -2.44 1.46
N LEU A 103 4.37 -1.76 2.44
CA LEU A 103 3.02 -2.03 2.93
C LEU A 103 2.35 -0.69 3.26
N GLY A 104 1.28 -0.37 2.54
CA GLY A 104 0.57 0.89 2.67
C GLY A 104 -0.94 0.69 2.69
N ALA A 105 -1.62 1.49 3.51
CA ALA A 105 -3.07 1.62 3.47
C ALA A 105 -3.44 3.10 3.36
N ARG A 106 -4.43 3.40 2.52
CA ARG A 106 -4.97 4.74 2.35
C ARG A 106 -5.51 5.24 3.69
N GLU A 107 -5.34 6.53 3.98
CA GLU A 107 -5.75 7.10 5.27
C GLU A 107 -7.23 6.85 5.60
N ALA A 108 -8.12 7.08 4.63
CA ALA A 108 -9.55 6.80 4.75
C ALA A 108 -9.87 5.32 5.04
N ALA A 109 -8.94 4.41 4.74
CA ALA A 109 -9.08 2.98 4.97
C ALA A 109 -8.27 2.47 6.17
N ARG A 110 -7.63 3.34 6.98
CA ARG A 110 -6.94 2.91 8.19
C ARG A 110 -7.92 2.36 9.22
N ARG A 111 -7.46 1.42 10.05
CA ARG A 111 -8.26 0.77 11.11
C ARG A 111 -9.49 0.00 10.60
N THR A 112 -9.55 -0.33 9.32
CA THR A 112 -10.62 -1.14 8.70
C THR A 112 -10.18 -2.56 8.33
N GLY A 113 -9.07 -3.04 8.91
CA GLY A 113 -8.54 -4.39 8.62
C GLY A 113 -7.82 -4.55 7.28
N VAL A 114 -7.59 -3.48 6.52
CA VAL A 114 -6.90 -3.56 5.21
C VAL A 114 -5.46 -4.05 5.33
N ALA A 115 -4.67 -3.48 6.25
CA ALA A 115 -3.28 -3.90 6.43
C ALA A 115 -3.17 -5.33 6.99
N ASP A 116 -4.12 -5.73 7.85
CA ASP A 116 -4.25 -7.11 8.31
C ASP A 116 -4.51 -8.07 7.15
N LEU A 117 -5.47 -7.73 6.27
CA LEU A 117 -5.81 -8.54 5.10
C LEU A 117 -4.62 -8.72 4.16
N LEU A 118 -3.87 -7.64 3.91
CA LEU A 118 -2.69 -7.68 3.07
C LEU A 118 -1.61 -8.59 3.67
N LEU A 119 -1.36 -8.52 4.99
CA LEU A 119 -0.40 -9.40 5.66
C LEU A 119 -0.81 -10.88 5.65
N LEU A 120 -2.11 -11.18 5.80
CA LEU A 120 -2.63 -12.55 5.58
C LEU A 120 -2.29 -13.04 4.18
N GLY A 121 -2.56 -12.22 3.16
CA GLY A 121 -2.25 -12.55 1.77
C GLY A 121 -0.75 -12.71 1.51
N VAL A 122 0.11 -11.90 2.14
CA VAL A 122 1.57 -12.03 2.08
C VAL A 122 2.00 -13.39 2.64
N ALA A 123 1.52 -13.75 3.84
CA ALA A 123 1.88 -14.99 4.51
C ALA A 123 1.44 -16.22 3.68
N GLU A 124 0.22 -16.19 3.13
CA GLU A 124 -0.27 -17.24 2.22
C GLU A 124 0.59 -17.35 0.96
N ALA A 125 0.92 -16.23 0.32
CA ALA A 125 1.74 -16.22 -0.89
C ALA A 125 3.16 -16.74 -0.63
N ALA A 126 3.78 -16.33 0.50
CA ALA A 126 5.08 -16.81 0.93
C ALA A 126 5.07 -18.31 1.23
N ARG A 127 4.04 -18.80 1.92
CA ARG A 127 3.86 -20.24 2.16
C ARG A 127 3.70 -21.02 0.86
N GLY A 128 2.86 -20.55 -0.06
CA GLY A 128 2.61 -21.19 -1.36
C GLY A 128 3.83 -21.23 -2.27
N ARG A 129 4.79 -20.33 -2.08
CA ARG A 129 6.09 -20.32 -2.79
C ARG A 129 7.20 -21.06 -2.04
N GLY A 130 6.91 -21.67 -0.90
CA GLY A 130 7.88 -22.45 -0.13
C GLY A 130 8.89 -21.61 0.67
N SER A 131 8.64 -20.31 0.88
CA SER A 131 9.50 -19.49 1.75
C SER A 131 9.50 -20.05 3.18
N ARG A 132 10.63 -19.91 3.87
CA ARG A 132 10.82 -20.30 5.27
C ARG A 132 10.33 -19.23 6.24
N CYS A 133 10.47 -17.96 5.90
CA CYS A 133 10.03 -16.84 6.71
C CYS A 133 9.59 -15.64 5.86
N VAL A 134 8.93 -14.67 6.51
CA VAL A 134 8.69 -13.34 5.97
C VAL A 134 9.48 -12.32 6.79
N THR A 135 10.15 -11.38 6.14
CA THR A 135 10.94 -10.33 6.80
C THR A 135 10.61 -8.95 6.25
N LEU A 136 10.85 -7.91 7.06
CA LEU A 136 10.65 -6.51 6.71
C LEU A 136 11.53 -5.59 7.55
N GLU A 137 11.66 -4.34 7.11
CA GLU A 137 12.18 -3.24 7.91
C GLU A 137 11.09 -2.23 8.29
N VAL A 138 11.10 -1.76 9.53
CA VAL A 138 10.15 -0.76 10.04
C VAL A 138 10.87 0.32 10.85
N ARG A 139 10.45 1.58 10.70
CA ARG A 139 10.92 2.70 11.55
C ARG A 139 10.75 2.35 13.03
N THR A 140 11.77 2.60 13.86
CA THR A 140 11.71 2.33 15.31
C THR A 140 10.55 3.08 15.99
N THR A 141 10.24 4.30 15.51
CA THR A 141 9.17 5.15 16.03
C THR A 141 7.76 4.75 15.57
N ASN A 142 7.62 3.91 14.54
CA ASN A 142 6.31 3.54 13.99
C ASN A 142 5.65 2.43 14.84
N GLY A 143 5.20 2.79 16.04
CA GLY A 143 4.56 1.88 16.99
C GLY A 143 3.29 1.21 16.44
N VAL A 144 2.54 1.89 15.57
CA VAL A 144 1.33 1.33 14.94
C VAL A 144 1.68 0.16 14.02
N ALA A 145 2.65 0.34 13.13
CA ALA A 145 3.10 -0.73 12.23
C ALA A 145 3.77 -1.87 13.02
N ARG A 146 4.61 -1.54 14.01
CA ARG A 146 5.24 -2.55 14.89
C ARG A 146 4.19 -3.41 15.60
N GLY A 147 3.15 -2.80 16.17
CA GLY A 147 2.05 -3.54 16.81
C GLY A 147 1.30 -4.46 15.85
N LEU A 148 1.07 -4.00 14.61
CA LEU A 148 0.49 -4.83 13.55
C LEU A 148 1.39 -6.03 13.22
N TYR A 149 2.70 -5.82 13.03
CA TYR A 149 3.62 -6.92 12.72
C TYR A 149 3.75 -7.91 13.86
N LEU A 150 3.83 -7.45 15.11
CA LEU A 150 3.83 -8.32 16.30
C LEU A 150 2.59 -9.21 16.35
N LYS A 151 1.40 -8.66 16.05
CA LYS A 151 0.15 -9.44 15.96
C LYS A 151 0.23 -10.56 14.92
N HIS A 152 0.91 -10.34 13.79
CA HIS A 152 1.14 -11.33 12.73
C HIS A 152 2.32 -12.27 13.01
N GLY A 153 2.84 -12.26 14.25
CA GLY A 153 3.87 -13.17 14.71
C GLY A 153 5.30 -12.75 14.35
N PHE A 154 5.51 -11.56 13.78
CA PHE A 154 6.86 -11.05 13.55
C PHE A 154 7.56 -10.77 14.88
N ARG A 155 8.89 -10.90 14.88
CA ARG A 155 9.76 -10.60 16.03
C ARG A 155 10.92 -9.74 15.57
N GLU A 156 11.40 -8.87 16.45
CA GLU A 156 12.59 -8.06 16.17
C GLU A 156 13.82 -8.98 16.09
N THR A 157 14.54 -8.96 14.97
CA THR A 157 15.71 -9.82 14.70
C THR A 157 16.99 -9.02 14.46
N GLY A 158 16.88 -7.70 14.28
CA GLY A 158 18.04 -6.83 14.11
C GLY A 158 17.67 -5.36 14.01
N VAL A 159 18.70 -4.52 13.88
CA VAL A 159 18.54 -3.08 13.71
C VAL A 159 19.49 -2.59 12.63
N ARG A 160 18.97 -1.83 11.66
CA ARG A 160 19.78 -1.06 10.70
C ARG A 160 19.93 0.36 11.21
N LYS A 161 21.15 0.72 11.61
CA LYS A 161 21.50 2.05 12.12
C LYS A 161 21.45 3.09 11.00
N GLY A 162 20.78 4.22 11.27
CA GLY A 162 20.71 5.35 10.33
C GLY A 162 20.11 5.00 8.95
N TYR A 163 19.23 4.00 8.89
CA TYR A 163 18.71 3.46 7.64
C TYR A 163 17.90 4.47 6.83
N TYR A 164 17.11 5.30 7.50
CA TYR A 164 16.31 6.32 6.84
C TYR A 164 17.10 7.61 6.70
N SER A 165 17.52 7.92 5.47
CA SER A 165 18.41 9.05 5.15
C SER A 165 17.81 10.42 5.43
N ASN A 166 16.48 10.55 5.50
CA ASN A 166 15.80 11.82 5.71
C ASN A 166 15.98 12.37 7.12
N ASN A 167 16.07 11.51 8.13
CA ASN A 167 16.15 11.90 9.54
C ASN A 167 17.21 11.10 10.34
N GLY A 168 17.98 10.23 9.68
CA GLY A 168 18.96 9.35 10.33
C GLY A 168 18.32 8.30 11.24
N GLU A 169 17.03 8.00 11.05
CA GLU A 169 16.32 7.08 11.93
C GLU A 169 16.70 5.62 11.67
N ASP A 170 16.83 4.87 12.76
CA ASP A 170 17.06 3.44 12.74
C ASP A 170 15.83 2.67 12.21
N ALA A 171 16.07 1.56 11.54
CA ALA A 171 15.04 0.60 11.17
C ALA A 171 15.19 -0.70 11.97
N LEU A 172 14.10 -1.20 12.54
CA LEU A 172 14.03 -2.55 13.09
C LEU A 172 13.83 -3.53 11.94
N ILE A 173 14.64 -4.58 11.92
CA ILE A 173 14.38 -5.76 11.09
C ILE A 173 13.44 -6.66 11.90
N MET A 174 12.31 -7.01 11.31
CA MET A 174 11.35 -7.92 11.92
C MET A 174 11.12 -9.12 11.03
N THR A 175 11.13 -10.32 11.62
CA THR A 175 11.01 -11.59 10.87
C THR A 175 10.03 -12.52 11.58
N THR A 176 9.21 -13.24 10.80
CA THR A 176 8.34 -14.29 11.34
C THR A 176 9.16 -15.51 11.79
N PRO A 177 8.61 -16.37 12.67
CA PRO A 177 9.05 -17.77 12.80
C PRO A 177 8.97 -18.51 11.45
N LEU A 178 9.38 -19.79 11.47
CA LEU A 178 9.22 -20.65 10.29
C LEU A 178 7.75 -20.69 9.87
N ILE A 179 7.43 -20.07 8.73
CA ILE A 179 6.05 -19.93 8.28
C ILE A 179 5.46 -21.25 7.83
N GLN A 180 6.29 -22.26 7.57
CA GLN A 180 5.88 -23.63 7.26
C GLN A 180 5.58 -24.46 8.52
N SER A 181 5.84 -23.93 9.72
CA SER A 181 5.53 -24.65 10.96
C SER A 181 4.03 -24.72 11.22
N GLU A 182 3.58 -25.80 11.87
CA GLU A 182 2.19 -25.93 12.31
C GLU A 182 1.76 -24.82 13.27
N GLY A 183 2.69 -24.33 14.11
CA GLY A 183 2.43 -23.24 15.04
C GLY A 183 2.06 -21.95 14.31
N TYR A 184 2.80 -21.62 13.25
CA TYR A 184 2.49 -20.45 12.42
C TYR A 184 1.21 -20.66 11.61
N GLU A 185 0.95 -21.88 11.14
CA GLU A 185 -0.30 -22.20 10.43
C GLU A 185 -1.53 -21.99 11.31
N ARG A 186 -1.49 -22.43 12.57
CA ARG A 186 -2.57 -22.19 13.54
C ARG A 186 -2.77 -20.70 13.81
N LEU A 187 -1.68 -19.94 13.94
CA LEU A 187 -1.74 -18.49 14.10
C LEU A 187 -2.41 -17.84 12.88
N LEU A 188 -1.96 -18.18 11.68
CA LEU A 188 -2.48 -17.64 10.42
C LEU A 188 -3.98 -17.93 10.27
N ALA A 189 -4.40 -19.17 10.55
CA ALA A 189 -5.80 -19.56 10.51
C ALA A 189 -6.65 -18.81 11.54
N SER A 190 -6.12 -18.54 12.74
CA SER A 190 -6.80 -17.72 13.75
C SER A 190 -6.96 -16.28 13.30
N LEU A 191 -5.88 -15.67 12.79
CA LEU A 191 -5.91 -14.29 12.30
C LEU A 191 -6.89 -14.13 11.12
N ALA A 192 -6.96 -15.13 10.23
CA ALA A 192 -7.91 -15.14 9.12
C ALA A 192 -9.37 -15.22 9.59
N ARG A 193 -9.67 -16.07 10.59
CA ARG A 193 -11.01 -16.13 11.20
C ARG A 193 -11.38 -14.82 11.88
N ASP A 194 -10.51 -14.29 12.73
CA ASP A 194 -10.74 -13.03 13.45
C ASP A 194 -10.95 -11.87 12.48
N HIS A 195 -10.25 -11.87 11.34
CA HIS A 195 -10.43 -10.89 10.28
C HIS A 195 -11.81 -11.02 9.63
N ALA A 196 -12.18 -12.24 9.22
CA ALA A 196 -13.46 -12.52 8.58
C ALA A 196 -14.67 -12.21 9.49
N GLU A 197 -14.56 -12.51 10.78
CA GLU A 197 -15.62 -12.21 11.77
C GLU A 197 -15.82 -10.70 11.95
N ARG A 198 -14.75 -9.90 11.88
CA ARG A 198 -14.81 -8.45 12.11
C ARG A 198 -15.16 -7.65 10.86
N TRP A 199 -14.64 -8.07 9.70
CA TRP A 199 -14.67 -7.26 8.48
C TRP A 199 -15.40 -7.94 7.32
N GLY A 200 -15.89 -9.17 7.53
CA GLY A 200 -16.48 -10.00 6.49
C GLY A 200 -15.45 -10.74 5.65
N ALA A 201 -15.93 -11.66 4.82
CA ALA A 201 -15.08 -12.42 3.90
C ALA A 201 -14.51 -11.49 2.81
N SER A 202 -13.23 -11.69 2.49
CA SER A 202 -12.60 -11.06 1.33
C SER A 202 -12.65 -12.00 0.12
N VAL A 203 -12.77 -11.43 -1.08
CA VAL A 203 -12.73 -12.19 -2.33
C VAL A 203 -11.37 -11.99 -2.97
N ARG A 204 -10.64 -13.10 -3.17
CA ARG A 204 -9.36 -13.07 -3.87
C ARG A 204 -9.59 -13.08 -5.37
N MET A 205 -9.14 -12.04 -6.06
CA MET A 205 -9.12 -11.98 -7.52
C MET A 205 -7.70 -12.27 -8.01
N THR A 206 -7.51 -13.33 -8.78
CA THR A 206 -6.27 -13.59 -9.53
C THR A 206 -6.47 -13.15 -10.98
N ARG A 207 -5.55 -12.31 -11.47
CA ARG A 207 -5.43 -11.96 -12.90
C ARG A 207 -4.21 -12.65 -13.48
#